data_AF-A0AA38J7F8-F1
#
_entry.id   AF-A0AA38J7F8-F1
#
_cell.length_a   1.000
_cell.length_b   1.000
_cell.length_c   1.000
_cell.angle_alpha   90.00
_cell.angle_beta   90.00
_cell.angle_gamma   90.00
#
_symmetry.space_group_name_H-M   'P 1'
#
loop_
_entity.id
_entity.type
_entity.pdbx_description
1 polymer ?
#
loop_
_entity_poly.entity_id
_entity_poly.type
_entity_poly.pdbx_seq_one_letter_code
_entity_poly.pdbx_strand_id
1 'polypeptide(L)'
;MNKFYWKKWGHVIHELYSQSRNTSGWGLQSYPEREGNEKICRFMTPRLDGLIRLQARSLWNPLTGYFCYNYTGDYRLNFIYQTEIIEINGSAINVTWIDNNSYFLYDYTNETSLDYIRRSFKKDIFFEKWKTCCREAAHCCDVHMTSENIYPNIDYPCPAVWDSWTCFLPAKADTISRELCPTVTFSAETRACELFSKKTCFSGGYWNPTTDYETTCALAPILLPRHDFHVTILAVSAALCVPAVLIFFSFRNFRQKVMFILHRNLILVIVVRNLLTIMSKEIILKDELISADLDTVMSRNSVSCRILAFFENVAKNGIFSCMLADGFYLHKSIVRPFTADPKLVFIYSAVLIFSFSPSLVWALLRGLDHGTHCWMVDNSNHQWVSDGFRLGILGINTFLLLDIIRVIVMKLRDRGISEQAKTTFRVTLFLIPLFGIHIIVISNRDIVPSNTCSAQDIYYYISYMLEGFQGIIVAFLFCYTNSEVHHELMNAMRKIYISFQQRLDNNLNNKNLAKRRPTTATYVESVSD
;
A
#
# COMPACT_ATOMS: atom_id res chain seq x y z
N MET A 1 -4.83 -12.22 2.30
CA MET A 1 -6.32 -12.37 2.25
C MET A 1 -6.88 -13.33 1.19
N ASN A 2 -6.86 -13.09 -0.15
CA ASN A 2 -7.68 -13.90 -1.10
C ASN A 2 -7.33 -15.39 -1.32
N LYS A 3 -6.14 -15.89 -0.92
CA LYS A 3 -5.74 -17.30 -1.13
C LYS A 3 -6.39 -18.32 -0.17
N PHE A 4 -6.82 -17.90 1.02
CA PHE A 4 -7.47 -18.82 1.99
C PHE A 4 -8.97 -19.01 1.71
N TYR A 5 -9.61 -18.00 1.07
CA TYR A 5 -11.02 -18.03 0.70
C TYR A 5 -11.38 -19.21 -0.22
N TRP A 6 -10.42 -19.78 -0.95
CA TRP A 6 -10.72 -20.85 -1.90
C TRP A 6 -10.51 -22.25 -1.31
N LYS A 7 -9.56 -22.40 -0.38
CA LYS A 7 -9.13 -23.68 0.21
C LYS A 7 -10.02 -24.17 1.36
N LYS A 8 -10.52 -23.27 2.23
CA LYS A 8 -11.33 -23.63 3.42
C LYS A 8 -12.73 -24.15 3.07
N TRP A 9 -13.28 -23.72 1.93
CA TRP A 9 -14.59 -24.16 1.43
C TRP A 9 -14.61 -25.57 0.85
N GLY A 10 -13.45 -26.20 0.63
CA GLY A 10 -13.38 -27.62 0.26
C GLY A 10 -13.76 -28.55 1.42
N HIS A 11 -13.49 -28.15 2.67
CA HIS A 11 -13.68 -29.00 3.84
C HIS A 11 -15.08 -28.90 4.48
N VAL A 12 -15.64 -27.68 4.58
CA VAL A 12 -16.96 -27.46 5.22
C VAL A 12 -18.12 -28.04 4.40
N ILE A 13 -17.96 -28.18 3.08
CA ILE A 13 -18.97 -28.80 2.21
C ILE A 13 -18.90 -30.33 2.28
N HIS A 14 -17.76 -30.93 2.64
CA HIS A 14 -17.64 -32.39 2.79
C HIS A 14 -18.42 -32.91 4.01
N GLU A 15 -18.62 -32.07 5.04
CA GLU A 15 -19.49 -32.39 6.18
C GLU A 15 -20.98 -32.27 5.81
N LEU A 16 -21.38 -31.24 5.07
CA LEU A 16 -22.77 -31.09 4.56
C LEU A 16 -23.13 -32.13 3.49
N TYR A 17 -22.15 -32.61 2.71
CA TYR A 17 -22.33 -33.69 1.73
C TYR A 17 -22.52 -35.07 2.37
N SER A 18 -22.12 -35.25 3.64
CA SER A 18 -22.38 -36.50 4.36
C SER A 18 -23.84 -36.64 4.81
N GLN A 19 -24.58 -35.54 4.95
CA GLN A 19 -25.99 -35.54 5.37
C GLN A 19 -26.99 -35.63 4.20
N SER A 20 -26.60 -35.30 2.96
CA SER A 20 -27.52 -35.30 1.80
C SER A 20 -27.52 -36.61 0.98
N ARG A 21 -26.85 -37.68 1.46
CA ARG A 21 -26.62 -38.90 0.67
C ARG A 21 -27.82 -39.86 0.59
N ASN A 22 -29.00 -39.46 1.06
CA ASN A 22 -30.19 -40.34 1.08
C ASN A 22 -31.24 -40.06 -0.01
N THR A 23 -30.98 -39.21 -1.00
CA THR A 23 -31.91 -39.01 -2.13
C THR A 23 -31.18 -38.95 -3.45
N SER A 24 -30.99 -40.12 -4.08
CA SER A 24 -30.57 -40.28 -5.46
C SER A 24 -31.78 -40.34 -6.41
N GLY A 25 -31.66 -39.70 -7.58
CA GLY A 25 -32.73 -39.41 -8.56
C GLY A 25 -32.95 -37.89 -8.53
N TRP A 26 -32.86 -37.10 -9.60
CA TRP A 26 -33.55 -37.14 -10.89
C TRP A 26 -32.66 -36.36 -11.90
N GLY A 27 -32.46 -36.77 -13.15
CA GLY A 27 -33.45 -36.68 -14.23
C GLY A 27 -33.64 -35.22 -14.66
N LEU A 28 -33.41 -34.88 -15.94
CA LEU A 28 -33.79 -33.60 -16.55
C LEU A 28 -35.23 -33.26 -16.17
N GLN A 29 -35.41 -32.46 -15.11
CA GLN A 29 -36.73 -32.14 -14.59
C GLN A 29 -37.24 -30.95 -15.41
N SER A 30 -38.03 -31.27 -16.43
CA SER A 30 -38.96 -30.34 -17.05
C SER A 30 -39.80 -29.71 -15.95
N TYR A 31 -39.60 -28.42 -15.69
CA TYR A 31 -40.49 -27.67 -14.82
C TYR A 31 -41.87 -27.63 -15.49
N PRO A 32 -42.97 -27.88 -14.75
CA PRO A 32 -44.31 -27.68 -15.29
C PRO A 32 -44.43 -26.21 -15.70
N GLU A 33 -45.00 -25.97 -16.89
CA GLU A 33 -45.44 -24.63 -17.30
C GLU A 33 -46.34 -24.08 -16.18
N ARG A 34 -45.81 -23.13 -15.39
CA ARG A 34 -46.62 -22.41 -14.42
C ARG A 34 -47.51 -21.46 -15.20
N GLU A 35 -48.81 -21.65 -15.07
CA GLU A 35 -49.81 -20.65 -15.47
C GLU A 35 -49.58 -19.36 -14.67
N GLY A 36 -49.01 -18.36 -15.33
CA GLY A 36 -48.80 -17.02 -14.80
C GLY A 36 -47.62 -16.34 -15.47
N ASN A 37 -47.76 -15.05 -15.81
CA ASN A 37 -46.69 -14.17 -16.33
C ASN A 37 -45.59 -13.89 -15.27
N GLU A 38 -45.20 -14.89 -14.46
CA GLU A 38 -44.19 -14.76 -13.44
C GLU A 38 -42.80 -14.78 -14.10
N LYS A 39 -42.00 -13.74 -13.87
CA LYS A 39 -40.64 -13.63 -14.42
C LYS A 39 -39.76 -14.76 -13.91
N ILE A 40 -38.99 -15.37 -14.82
CA ILE A 40 -38.05 -16.47 -14.52
C ILE A 40 -36.62 -15.98 -14.72
N CYS A 41 -35.73 -16.38 -13.82
CA CYS A 41 -34.31 -16.00 -13.83
C CYS A 41 -33.42 -17.24 -13.73
N ARG A 42 -32.23 -17.17 -14.33
CA ARG A 42 -31.31 -18.29 -14.46
C ARG A 42 -30.16 -18.15 -13.47
N PHE A 43 -29.99 -19.15 -12.59
CA PHE A 43 -28.86 -19.20 -11.67
C PHE A 43 -28.00 -20.44 -11.90
N MET A 44 -26.72 -20.32 -11.56
CA MET A 44 -25.74 -21.39 -11.65
C MET A 44 -25.06 -21.58 -10.30
N THR A 45 -25.03 -22.82 -9.84
CA THR A 45 -24.36 -23.15 -8.58
C THR A 45 -22.84 -23.30 -8.78
N PRO A 46 -22.00 -22.81 -7.86
CA PRO A 46 -20.56 -22.68 -8.13
C PRO A 46 -19.74 -23.99 -8.03
N ARG A 47 -20.29 -25.06 -7.43
CA ARG A 47 -19.52 -26.30 -7.13
C ARG A 47 -20.32 -27.62 -7.13
N LEU A 48 -21.62 -27.58 -7.47
CA LEU A 48 -22.46 -28.78 -7.65
C LEU A 48 -22.65 -29.00 -9.16
N ASP A 49 -21.60 -29.50 -9.81
CA ASP A 49 -21.60 -29.89 -11.24
C ASP A 49 -21.97 -28.79 -12.25
N GLY A 50 -21.91 -27.51 -11.85
CA GLY A 50 -22.34 -26.40 -12.68
C GLY A 50 -23.84 -26.44 -13.01
N LEU A 51 -24.65 -27.10 -12.16
CA LEU A 51 -26.08 -27.23 -12.37
C LEU A 51 -26.72 -25.84 -12.52
N ILE A 52 -27.26 -25.61 -13.71
CA ILE A 52 -28.02 -24.42 -14.08
C ILE A 52 -29.49 -24.70 -13.75
N ARG A 53 -30.11 -23.78 -13.02
CA ARG A 53 -31.50 -23.87 -12.60
C ARG A 53 -32.25 -22.60 -12.98
N LEU A 54 -33.50 -22.77 -13.35
CA LEU A 54 -34.45 -21.68 -13.56
C LEU A 54 -35.23 -21.46 -12.27
N GLN A 55 -35.36 -20.21 -11.85
CA GLN A 55 -36.01 -19.84 -10.61
C GLN A 55 -37.02 -18.71 -10.84
N ALA A 56 -38.20 -18.86 -10.25
CA ALA A 56 -39.22 -17.82 -10.25
C ALA A 56 -38.73 -16.57 -9.50
N ARG A 57 -39.09 -15.38 -9.99
CA ARG A 57 -38.68 -14.09 -9.42
C ARG A 57 -39.09 -13.91 -7.96
N SER A 58 -40.26 -14.44 -7.57
CA SER A 58 -40.76 -14.40 -6.18
C SER A 58 -39.82 -15.10 -5.19
N LEU A 59 -39.10 -16.11 -5.63
CA LEU A 59 -38.19 -16.92 -4.82
C LEU A 59 -36.71 -16.57 -5.04
N TRP A 60 -36.43 -15.55 -5.87
CA TRP A 60 -35.06 -15.17 -6.24
C TRP A 60 -34.30 -14.54 -5.06
N ASN A 61 -34.92 -13.62 -4.32
CA ASN A 61 -34.27 -12.94 -3.19
C ASN A 61 -33.81 -13.92 -2.10
N PRO A 62 -34.67 -14.82 -1.56
CA PRO A 62 -34.23 -15.73 -0.50
C PRO A 62 -33.16 -16.73 -0.98
N LEU A 63 -33.22 -17.14 -2.25
CA LEU A 63 -32.20 -18.01 -2.84
C LEU A 63 -30.84 -17.30 -2.97
N THR A 64 -30.83 -16.14 -3.62
CA THR A 64 -29.60 -15.40 -3.89
C THR A 64 -28.99 -14.83 -2.62
N GLY A 65 -29.82 -14.37 -1.70
CA GLY A 65 -29.40 -13.88 -0.40
C GLY A 65 -28.73 -14.95 0.46
N TYR A 66 -29.15 -16.22 0.36
CA TYR A 66 -28.46 -17.34 1.01
C TYR A 66 -27.04 -17.52 0.49
N PHE A 67 -26.85 -17.51 -0.84
CA PHE A 67 -25.53 -17.61 -1.42
C PHE A 67 -24.65 -16.42 -1.04
N CYS A 68 -25.16 -15.19 -1.18
CA CYS A 68 -24.49 -13.97 -0.71
C CYS A 68 -24.10 -14.08 0.77
N TYR A 69 -24.97 -14.63 1.62
CA TYR A 69 -24.72 -14.79 3.05
C TYR A 69 -23.59 -15.79 3.31
N ASN A 70 -23.61 -16.91 2.59
CA ASN A 70 -22.60 -17.95 2.72
C ASN A 70 -21.19 -17.40 2.40
N TYR A 71 -21.06 -16.61 1.33
CA TYR A 71 -19.78 -15.99 0.94
C TYR A 71 -19.20 -15.02 1.96
N THR A 72 -20.01 -14.53 2.89
CA THR A 72 -19.55 -13.64 3.95
C THR A 72 -19.12 -14.36 5.23
N GLY A 73 -18.91 -15.69 5.18
CA GLY A 73 -18.53 -16.55 6.31
C GLY A 73 -17.49 -15.96 7.29
N ASP A 74 -16.36 -15.46 6.80
CA ASP A 74 -15.28 -14.97 7.66
C ASP A 74 -15.61 -13.63 8.38
N TYR A 75 -16.61 -12.91 7.89
CA TYR A 75 -17.12 -11.66 8.46
C TYR A 75 -18.24 -11.86 9.49
N ARG A 76 -18.69 -13.10 9.66
CA ARG A 76 -19.73 -13.47 10.61
C ARG A 76 -19.13 -13.88 11.95
N LEU A 77 -19.92 -13.66 13.00
CA LEU A 77 -19.65 -14.23 14.31
C LEU A 77 -19.85 -15.76 14.24
N ASN A 78 -19.25 -16.53 15.15
CA ASN A 78 -19.40 -17.99 15.21
C ASN A 78 -20.79 -18.42 15.72
N PHE A 79 -21.86 -17.85 15.15
CA PHE A 79 -23.22 -18.30 15.36
C PHE A 79 -23.57 -19.30 14.27
N ILE A 80 -23.82 -20.55 14.68
CA ILE A 80 -24.30 -21.59 13.78
C ILE A 80 -25.81 -21.68 13.96
N TYR A 81 -26.55 -21.02 13.08
CA TYR A 81 -27.97 -21.33 12.97
C TYR A 81 -28.14 -22.63 12.18
N GLN A 82 -29.15 -23.43 12.53
CA GLN A 82 -29.48 -24.64 11.78
C GLN A 82 -30.19 -24.25 10.49
N THR A 83 -29.55 -24.54 9.35
CA THR A 83 -30.11 -24.32 8.01
C THR A 83 -30.71 -25.63 7.50
N GLU A 84 -31.93 -25.56 6.98
CA GLU A 84 -32.62 -26.67 6.35
C GLU A 84 -33.13 -26.26 4.96
N ILE A 85 -33.22 -27.22 4.04
CA ILE A 85 -33.80 -27.01 2.72
C ILE A 85 -35.27 -27.37 2.78
N ILE A 86 -36.15 -26.40 2.55
CA ILE A 86 -37.59 -26.61 2.42
C ILE A 86 -37.99 -26.40 0.97
N GLU A 87 -38.94 -27.19 0.48
CA GLU A 87 -39.50 -27.03 -0.85
C GLU A 87 -40.70 -26.08 -0.82
N ILE A 88 -40.57 -24.94 -1.50
CA ILE A 88 -41.63 -23.92 -1.63
C ILE A 88 -41.99 -23.82 -3.10
N ASN A 89 -43.24 -24.13 -3.44
CA ASN A 89 -43.77 -24.15 -4.81
C ASN A 89 -42.94 -25.01 -5.80
N GLY A 90 -42.33 -26.11 -5.34
CA GLY A 90 -41.47 -26.96 -6.17
C GLY A 90 -40.05 -26.40 -6.39
N SER A 91 -39.61 -25.47 -5.55
CA SER A 91 -38.24 -24.95 -5.52
C SER A 91 -37.61 -25.14 -4.14
N ALA A 92 -36.40 -25.68 -4.12
CA ALA A 92 -35.62 -25.89 -2.90
C ALA A 92 -35.03 -24.55 -2.39
N ILE A 93 -35.42 -24.11 -1.20
CA ILE A 93 -34.98 -22.87 -0.57
C ILE A 93 -34.37 -23.17 0.79
N ASN A 94 -33.23 -22.52 1.08
CA ASN A 94 -32.61 -22.60 2.40
C ASN A 94 -33.32 -21.67 3.38
N VAL A 95 -33.85 -22.24 4.45
CA VAL A 95 -34.39 -21.51 5.59
C VAL A 95 -33.50 -21.69 6.80
N THR A 96 -33.62 -20.79 7.76
CA THR A 96 -32.85 -20.87 8.99
C THR A 96 -33.78 -20.74 10.18
N TRP A 97 -33.77 -21.76 11.04
CA TRP A 97 -34.66 -21.84 12.20
C TRP A 97 -34.13 -20.93 13.33
N ILE A 98 -35.05 -20.14 13.89
CA ILE A 98 -34.82 -19.27 15.06
C ILE A 98 -35.20 -20.08 16.30
N ASP A 99 -36.42 -20.63 16.30
CA ASP A 99 -36.95 -21.58 17.29
C ASP A 99 -37.62 -22.75 16.57
N ASN A 100 -38.13 -23.75 17.29
CA ASN A 100 -38.80 -24.93 16.70
C ASN A 100 -39.99 -24.60 15.77
N ASN A 101 -40.57 -23.41 15.85
CA ASN A 101 -41.74 -22.99 15.06
C ASN A 101 -41.50 -21.74 14.19
N SER A 102 -40.33 -21.10 14.27
CA SER A 102 -40.05 -19.84 13.61
C SER A 102 -38.79 -19.97 12.77
N TYR A 103 -38.86 -19.61 11.49
CA TYR A 103 -37.72 -19.57 10.58
C TYR A 103 -37.67 -18.21 9.88
N PHE A 104 -36.47 -17.80 9.47
CA PHE A 104 -36.29 -16.66 8.58
C PHE A 104 -35.71 -17.11 7.23
N LEU A 105 -36.01 -16.30 6.23
CA LEU A 105 -35.47 -16.43 4.87
C LEU A 105 -34.37 -15.39 4.67
N TYR A 106 -33.40 -15.68 3.80
CA TYR A 106 -32.35 -14.75 3.42
C TYR A 106 -32.84 -13.67 2.44
N ASP A 107 -33.98 -13.04 2.72
CA ASP A 107 -34.52 -11.95 1.91
C ASP A 107 -34.10 -10.60 2.49
N TYR A 108 -33.48 -9.77 1.66
CA TYR A 108 -33.03 -8.44 2.05
C TYR A 108 -34.16 -7.40 2.09
N THR A 109 -35.35 -7.72 1.60
CA THR A 109 -36.54 -6.84 1.64
C THR A 109 -37.38 -7.06 2.90
N ASN A 110 -37.23 -8.19 3.58
CA ASN A 110 -37.98 -8.52 4.79
C ASN A 110 -37.26 -7.98 6.04
N GLU A 111 -37.87 -7.02 6.73
CA GLU A 111 -37.31 -6.39 7.94
C GLU A 111 -37.03 -7.39 9.07
N THR A 112 -37.88 -8.40 9.25
CA THR A 112 -37.69 -9.42 10.29
C THR A 112 -36.42 -10.24 10.04
N SER A 113 -36.22 -10.70 8.80
CA SER A 113 -35.00 -11.39 8.37
C SER A 113 -33.76 -10.52 8.54
N LEU A 114 -33.85 -9.22 8.20
CA LEU A 114 -32.73 -8.30 8.29
C LEU A 114 -32.21 -8.15 9.72
N ASP A 115 -33.07 -8.11 10.74
CA ASP A 115 -32.65 -7.98 12.13
C ASP A 115 -31.83 -9.20 12.59
N TYR A 116 -32.29 -10.42 12.27
CA TYR A 116 -31.54 -11.65 12.60
C TYR A 116 -30.22 -11.75 11.84
N ILE A 117 -30.23 -11.44 10.53
CA ILE A 117 -29.04 -11.52 9.68
C ILE A 117 -28.01 -10.48 10.13
N ARG A 118 -28.42 -9.24 10.45
CA ARG A 118 -27.52 -8.17 10.93
C ARG A 118 -26.73 -8.60 12.17
N ARG A 119 -27.42 -9.21 13.14
CA ARG A 119 -26.81 -9.71 14.39
C ARG A 119 -25.76 -10.79 14.17
N SER A 120 -25.79 -11.48 13.03
CA SER A 120 -24.80 -12.51 12.71
C SER A 120 -23.46 -11.94 12.21
N PHE A 121 -23.39 -10.66 11.82
CA PHE A 121 -22.17 -10.02 11.33
C PHE A 121 -21.32 -9.40 12.45
N LYS A 122 -19.99 -9.46 12.32
CA LYS A 122 -19.05 -8.82 13.25
C LYS A 122 -19.15 -7.30 13.26
N LYS A 123 -19.52 -6.69 12.13
CA LYS A 123 -19.64 -5.24 11.91
C LYS A 123 -20.75 -4.94 10.91
N ASP A 124 -21.40 -3.79 11.07
CA ASP A 124 -22.47 -3.33 10.17
C ASP A 124 -21.99 -3.16 8.71
N ILE A 125 -20.72 -2.81 8.50
CA ILE A 125 -20.14 -2.65 7.15
C ILE A 125 -20.24 -3.97 6.35
N PHE A 126 -20.02 -5.12 6.99
CA PHE A 126 -20.10 -6.41 6.32
C PHE A 126 -21.55 -6.81 6.01
N PHE A 127 -22.48 -6.41 6.87
CA PHE A 127 -23.90 -6.57 6.61
C PHE A 127 -24.36 -5.73 5.41
N GLU A 128 -23.89 -4.49 5.26
CA GLU A 128 -24.18 -3.67 4.08
C GLU A 128 -23.55 -4.26 2.80
N LYS A 129 -22.38 -4.89 2.89
CA LYS A 129 -21.80 -5.65 1.76
C LYS A 129 -22.69 -6.82 1.35
N TRP A 130 -23.21 -7.58 2.31
CA TRP A 130 -24.18 -8.65 2.03
C TRP A 130 -25.44 -8.11 1.34
N LYS A 131 -26.02 -7.01 1.86
CA LYS A 131 -27.17 -6.35 1.20
C LYS A 131 -26.84 -5.92 -0.23
N THR A 132 -25.64 -5.39 -0.46
CA THR A 132 -25.21 -4.96 -1.79
C THR A 132 -25.16 -6.14 -2.77
N CYS A 133 -24.62 -7.29 -2.36
CA CYS A 133 -24.68 -8.53 -3.15
C CYS A 133 -26.12 -8.93 -3.50
N CYS A 134 -27.03 -8.86 -2.52
CA CYS A 134 -28.44 -9.20 -2.76
C CYS A 134 -29.11 -8.24 -3.76
N ARG A 135 -28.81 -6.93 -3.68
CA ARG A 135 -29.31 -5.93 -4.64
C ARG A 135 -28.73 -6.14 -6.04
N GLU A 136 -27.43 -6.43 -6.15
CA GLU A 136 -26.77 -6.73 -7.43
C GLU A 136 -27.38 -8.00 -8.07
N ALA A 137 -27.67 -9.03 -7.27
CA ALA A 137 -28.33 -10.24 -7.73
C ALA A 137 -29.79 -10.00 -8.15
N ALA A 138 -30.55 -9.20 -7.40
CA ALA A 138 -31.91 -8.81 -7.78
C ALA A 138 -31.91 -8.00 -9.09
N HIS A 139 -31.01 -7.02 -9.21
CA HIS A 139 -30.83 -6.22 -10.42
C HIS A 139 -30.46 -7.08 -11.64
N CYS A 140 -29.61 -8.09 -11.46
CA CYS A 140 -29.30 -9.06 -12.52
C CYS A 140 -30.57 -9.72 -13.08
N CYS A 141 -31.42 -10.24 -12.20
CA CYS A 141 -32.67 -10.86 -12.59
C CYS A 141 -33.65 -9.84 -13.18
N ASP A 142 -33.82 -8.68 -12.57
CA ASP A 142 -34.83 -7.68 -12.97
C ASP A 142 -34.50 -6.96 -14.27
N VAL A 143 -33.23 -6.65 -14.50
CA VAL A 143 -32.80 -5.79 -15.62
C VAL A 143 -32.08 -6.57 -16.72
N HIS A 144 -31.18 -7.49 -16.35
CA HIS A 144 -30.31 -8.16 -17.33
C HIS A 144 -30.87 -9.48 -17.85
N MET A 145 -31.80 -10.12 -17.13
CA MET A 145 -32.47 -11.35 -17.59
C MET A 145 -33.82 -11.04 -18.22
N THR A 146 -33.97 -11.41 -19.48
CA THR A 146 -35.21 -11.28 -20.27
C THR A 146 -35.64 -12.66 -20.76
N SER A 147 -36.92 -12.81 -21.14
CA SER A 147 -37.46 -14.07 -21.68
C SER A 147 -36.69 -14.60 -22.90
N GLU A 148 -36.02 -13.73 -23.65
CA GLU A 148 -35.25 -14.08 -24.85
C GLU A 148 -33.83 -14.59 -24.52
N ASN A 149 -33.25 -14.11 -23.43
CA ASN A 149 -31.81 -14.29 -23.18
C ASN A 149 -31.50 -15.29 -22.05
N ILE A 150 -32.52 -15.74 -21.32
CA ILE A 150 -32.43 -16.81 -20.33
C ILE A 150 -32.44 -18.20 -20.95
N TYR A 151 -32.61 -18.32 -22.27
CA TYR A 151 -32.52 -19.57 -23.04
C TYR A 151 -31.41 -19.47 -24.10
N PRO A 152 -30.77 -20.59 -24.46
CA PRO A 152 -29.74 -20.59 -25.49
C PRO A 152 -30.34 -20.28 -26.87
N ASN A 153 -29.67 -19.42 -27.63
CA ASN A 153 -30.01 -19.08 -29.00
C ASN A 153 -28.82 -19.40 -29.93
N ILE A 154 -29.06 -19.50 -31.24
CA ILE A 154 -28.04 -19.73 -32.28
C ILE A 154 -26.92 -18.68 -32.19
N ASP A 155 -27.29 -17.41 -32.02
CA ASP A 155 -26.31 -16.31 -31.91
C ASP A 155 -25.60 -16.27 -30.54
N TYR A 156 -26.31 -16.70 -29.48
CA TYR A 156 -25.85 -16.66 -28.09
C TYR A 156 -26.13 -18.01 -27.42
N PRO A 157 -25.30 -19.02 -27.66
CA PRO A 157 -25.55 -20.36 -27.13
C PRO A 157 -25.32 -20.41 -25.62
N CYS A 158 -24.55 -19.49 -25.04
CA CYS A 158 -24.42 -19.32 -23.60
C CYS A 158 -25.39 -18.23 -23.08
N PRO A 159 -26.43 -18.59 -22.30
CA PRO A 159 -27.49 -17.65 -21.91
C PRO A 159 -27.07 -16.76 -20.74
N ALA A 160 -27.82 -15.68 -20.48
CA ALA A 160 -27.62 -14.84 -19.30
C ALA A 160 -27.73 -15.68 -18.02
N VAL A 161 -26.75 -15.58 -17.11
CA VAL A 161 -26.70 -16.41 -15.90
C VAL A 161 -26.10 -15.66 -14.72
N TRP A 162 -26.69 -15.82 -13.54
CA TRP A 162 -26.07 -15.39 -12.28
C TRP A 162 -25.33 -16.57 -11.65
N ASP A 163 -24.01 -16.45 -11.47
CA ASP A 163 -23.16 -17.56 -11.01
C ASP A 163 -22.92 -17.56 -9.50
N SER A 164 -23.87 -17.00 -8.75
CA SER A 164 -23.82 -16.75 -7.31
C SER A 164 -22.94 -15.57 -6.88
N TRP A 165 -22.16 -14.97 -7.79
CA TRP A 165 -21.35 -13.78 -7.51
C TRP A 165 -21.63 -12.66 -8.48
N THR A 166 -21.53 -12.96 -9.78
CA THR A 166 -21.65 -11.97 -10.86
C THR A 166 -22.75 -12.36 -11.83
N CYS A 167 -23.36 -11.34 -12.43
CA CYS A 167 -24.31 -11.49 -13.52
C CYS A 167 -23.57 -11.54 -14.85
N PHE A 168 -23.54 -12.69 -15.52
CA PHE A 168 -22.97 -12.81 -16.87
C PHE A 168 -24.04 -12.62 -17.93
N LEU A 169 -23.80 -11.70 -18.85
CA LEU A 169 -24.64 -11.49 -20.03
C LEU A 169 -24.49 -12.64 -21.05
N PRO A 170 -25.44 -12.79 -21.99
CA PRO A 170 -25.38 -13.81 -23.03
C PRO A 170 -24.10 -13.69 -23.86
N ALA A 171 -23.49 -14.82 -24.16
CA ALA A 171 -22.20 -14.88 -24.85
C ALA A 171 -22.22 -15.81 -26.06
N LYS A 172 -21.39 -15.48 -27.05
CA LYS A 172 -21.16 -16.31 -28.22
C LYS A 172 -20.30 -17.52 -27.85
N ALA A 173 -20.44 -18.63 -28.59
CA ALA A 173 -19.54 -19.77 -28.46
C ALA A 173 -18.08 -19.33 -28.63
N ASP A 174 -17.17 -19.98 -27.89
CA ASP A 174 -15.73 -19.70 -27.89
C ASP A 174 -15.33 -18.26 -27.52
N THR A 175 -16.15 -17.60 -26.68
CA THR A 175 -15.83 -16.27 -26.16
C THR A 175 -15.68 -16.25 -24.64
N ILE A 176 -14.96 -15.24 -24.15
CA ILE A 176 -14.78 -14.98 -22.72
C ILE A 176 -15.61 -13.75 -22.37
N SER A 177 -16.65 -13.95 -21.56
CA SER A 177 -17.44 -12.86 -20.99
C SER A 177 -16.68 -12.22 -19.82
N ARG A 178 -16.72 -10.88 -19.75
CA ARG A 178 -16.01 -10.09 -18.75
C ARG A 178 -17.00 -9.16 -18.06
N GLU A 179 -17.10 -9.31 -16.76
CA GLU A 179 -18.06 -8.56 -15.94
C GLU A 179 -17.36 -8.00 -14.71
N LEU A 180 -17.80 -6.84 -14.24
CA LEU A 180 -17.19 -6.17 -13.10
C LEU A 180 -17.21 -7.07 -11.86
N CYS A 181 -16.09 -7.16 -11.14
CA CYS A 181 -16.01 -7.93 -9.90
C CYS A 181 -17.00 -7.38 -8.85
N PRO A 182 -17.73 -8.25 -8.16
CA PRO A 182 -18.76 -7.83 -7.22
C PRO A 182 -18.13 -7.19 -5.99
N THR A 183 -18.83 -6.23 -5.39
CA THR A 183 -18.28 -5.44 -4.27
C THR A 183 -17.88 -6.28 -3.06
N VAL A 184 -18.52 -7.45 -2.89
CA VAL A 184 -18.25 -8.38 -1.80
C VAL A 184 -16.88 -9.07 -1.86
N THR A 185 -16.20 -9.11 -3.02
CA THR A 185 -14.83 -9.66 -3.12
C THR A 185 -13.77 -8.74 -2.48
N PHE A 186 -14.10 -7.48 -2.24
CA PHE A 186 -13.15 -6.50 -1.72
C PHE A 186 -13.24 -6.41 -0.20
N SER A 187 -12.09 -6.46 0.49
CA SER A 187 -12.02 -6.26 1.95
C SER A 187 -12.19 -4.79 2.35
N ALA A 188 -11.73 -3.86 1.50
CA ALA A 188 -11.85 -2.42 1.72
C ALA A 188 -13.29 -1.88 1.58
N GLU A 189 -13.53 -0.70 2.14
CA GLU A 189 -14.83 0.00 2.14
C GLU A 189 -15.25 0.49 0.75
N THR A 190 -14.30 0.67 -0.17
CA THR A 190 -14.53 1.09 -1.55
C THR A 190 -13.76 0.21 -2.53
N ARG A 191 -14.25 0.11 -3.78
CA ARG A 191 -13.51 -0.53 -4.88
C ARG A 191 -12.19 0.22 -5.05
N ALA A 192 -11.06 -0.44 -4.76
CA ALA A 192 -9.75 0.16 -4.94
C ALA A 192 -9.50 0.52 -6.42
N CYS A 193 -9.99 -0.33 -7.34
CA CYS A 193 -10.07 -0.12 -8.77
C CYS A 193 -11.07 -1.12 -9.42
N GLU A 194 -11.43 -0.91 -10.69
CA GLU A 194 -12.31 -1.81 -11.45
C GLU A 194 -11.57 -3.07 -11.92
N LEU A 195 -11.86 -4.20 -11.27
CA LEU A 195 -11.44 -5.53 -11.70
C LEU A 195 -12.56 -6.24 -12.42
N PHE A 196 -12.22 -7.14 -13.35
CA PHE A 196 -13.20 -7.88 -14.15
C PHE A 196 -13.06 -9.38 -13.95
N SER A 197 -14.15 -10.01 -13.53
CA SER A 197 -14.32 -11.46 -13.52
C SER A 197 -14.40 -11.98 -14.95
N LYS A 198 -13.93 -13.21 -15.17
CA LYS A 198 -13.87 -13.84 -16.50
C LYS A 198 -14.56 -15.19 -16.48
N LYS A 199 -15.54 -15.38 -17.36
CA LYS A 199 -16.22 -16.67 -17.55
C LYS A 199 -16.19 -17.06 -19.02
N THR A 200 -15.75 -18.28 -19.29
CA THR A 200 -15.60 -18.80 -20.66
C THR A 200 -16.88 -19.51 -21.10
N CYS A 201 -17.35 -19.17 -22.30
CA CYS A 201 -18.36 -19.93 -23.04
C CYS A 201 -17.64 -20.87 -24.01
N PHE A 202 -17.86 -22.17 -23.88
CA PHE A 202 -17.22 -23.17 -24.75
C PHE A 202 -17.91 -23.30 -26.11
N SER A 203 -17.21 -23.84 -27.10
CA SER A 203 -17.71 -24.15 -28.44
C SER A 203 -19.04 -24.91 -28.46
N GLY A 204 -19.22 -25.82 -27.49
CA GLY A 204 -20.44 -26.60 -27.31
C GLY A 204 -21.64 -25.82 -26.74
N GLY A 205 -21.53 -24.51 -26.53
CA GLY A 205 -22.64 -23.68 -26.09
C GLY A 205 -22.99 -23.79 -24.61
N TYR A 206 -22.01 -24.10 -23.77
CA TYR A 206 -22.18 -24.17 -22.32
C TYR A 206 -21.14 -23.33 -21.59
N TRP A 207 -21.56 -22.79 -20.45
CA TRP A 207 -20.69 -22.03 -19.56
C TRP A 207 -19.68 -22.92 -18.86
N ASN A 208 -18.47 -22.39 -18.62
CA ASN A 208 -17.54 -23.02 -17.69
C ASN A 208 -18.19 -23.14 -16.29
N PRO A 209 -18.24 -24.36 -15.71
CA PRO A 209 -18.74 -24.60 -14.36
C PRO A 209 -18.16 -23.67 -13.30
N THR A 210 -16.87 -23.35 -13.43
CA THR A 210 -16.13 -22.53 -12.48
C THR A 210 -15.71 -21.20 -13.09
N THR A 211 -15.93 -20.11 -12.35
CA THR A 211 -15.44 -18.78 -12.69
C THR A 211 -14.19 -18.48 -11.87
N ASP A 212 -13.11 -18.03 -12.51
CA ASP A 212 -11.84 -17.73 -11.83
C ASP A 212 -11.87 -16.36 -11.16
N TYR A 213 -12.50 -16.27 -9.99
CA TYR A 213 -12.49 -15.08 -9.14
C TYR A 213 -11.20 -14.93 -8.33
N GLU A 214 -10.45 -16.02 -8.13
CA GLU A 214 -9.24 -16.03 -7.29
C GLU A 214 -8.13 -15.18 -7.91
N THR A 215 -7.92 -15.30 -9.21
CA THR A 215 -6.86 -14.54 -9.88
C THR A 215 -7.35 -13.20 -10.41
N THR A 216 -8.61 -13.13 -10.89
CA THR A 216 -9.11 -11.96 -11.61
C THR A 216 -9.69 -10.88 -10.70
N CYS A 217 -10.27 -11.26 -9.55
CA CYS A 217 -10.86 -10.33 -8.59
C CYS A 217 -10.03 -10.19 -7.31
N ALA A 218 -8.77 -10.64 -7.31
CA ALA A 218 -7.85 -10.44 -6.20
C ALA A 218 -7.05 -9.15 -6.33
N LEU A 219 -6.98 -8.41 -5.21
CA LEU A 219 -6.20 -7.17 -5.13
C LEU A 219 -4.71 -7.43 -4.82
N ALA A 220 -4.38 -8.58 -4.22
CA ALA A 220 -3.01 -8.99 -3.91
C ALA A 220 -2.05 -8.93 -5.11
N PRO A 221 -2.35 -9.51 -6.30
CA PRO A 221 -1.43 -9.46 -7.44
C PRO A 221 -1.13 -8.04 -7.94
N ILE A 222 -1.95 -7.04 -7.59
CA ILE A 222 -1.71 -5.63 -7.94
C ILE A 222 -0.91 -4.93 -6.82
N LEU A 223 -1.22 -5.20 -5.56
CA LEU A 223 -0.57 -4.56 -4.42
C LEU A 223 0.84 -5.08 -4.14
N LEU A 224 1.13 -6.36 -4.40
CA LEU A 224 2.46 -6.95 -4.19
C LEU A 224 3.53 -6.27 -5.06
N PRO A 225 3.39 -6.15 -6.39
CA PRO A 225 4.38 -5.47 -7.23
C PRO A 225 4.59 -4.00 -6.84
N ARG A 226 3.50 -3.29 -6.49
CA ARG A 226 3.57 -1.91 -5.96
C ARG A 226 4.40 -1.86 -4.67
N HIS A 227 4.19 -2.83 -3.78
CA HIS A 227 4.92 -2.95 -2.52
C HIS A 227 6.40 -3.21 -2.77
N ASP A 228 6.73 -4.25 -3.55
CA ASP A 228 8.11 -4.66 -3.84
C ASP A 228 8.88 -3.53 -4.53
N PHE A 229 8.25 -2.82 -5.48
CA PHE A 229 8.85 -1.66 -6.13
C PHE A 229 9.16 -0.54 -5.14
N HIS A 230 8.21 -0.23 -4.25
CA HIS A 230 8.42 0.81 -3.25
C HIS A 230 9.56 0.39 -2.28
N VAL A 231 9.59 -0.84 -1.78
CA VAL A 231 10.68 -1.31 -0.92
C VAL A 231 12.04 -1.19 -1.64
N THR A 232 12.10 -1.60 -2.92
CA THR A 232 13.31 -1.56 -3.73
C THR A 232 13.83 -0.12 -3.89
N ILE A 233 12.98 0.84 -4.26
CA ILE A 233 13.43 2.23 -4.46
C ILE A 233 13.90 2.88 -3.15
N LEU A 234 13.27 2.56 -2.02
CA LEU A 234 13.70 3.06 -0.71
C LEU A 234 15.04 2.45 -0.28
N ALA A 235 15.26 1.17 -0.55
CA ALA A 235 16.51 0.49 -0.27
C ALA A 235 17.67 1.09 -1.09
N VAL A 236 17.45 1.31 -2.40
CA VAL A 236 18.42 2.00 -3.27
C VAL A 236 18.72 3.41 -2.77
N SER A 237 17.67 4.17 -2.39
CA SER A 237 17.81 5.51 -1.82
C SER A 237 18.64 5.51 -0.54
N ALA A 238 18.37 4.59 0.39
CA ALA A 238 19.15 4.45 1.62
C ALA A 238 20.61 4.06 1.33
N ALA A 239 20.86 3.10 0.44
CA ALA A 239 22.19 2.65 0.05
C ALA A 239 23.06 3.78 -0.53
N LEU A 240 22.45 4.68 -1.31
CA LEU A 240 23.14 5.86 -1.86
C LEU A 240 23.31 7.00 -0.84
N CYS A 241 22.43 7.11 0.16
CA CYS A 241 22.50 8.15 1.18
C CYS A 241 23.49 7.83 2.31
N VAL A 242 23.64 6.56 2.69
CA VAL A 242 24.51 6.13 3.81
C VAL A 242 25.96 6.59 3.64
N PRO A 243 26.64 6.42 2.49
CA PRO A 243 28.00 6.91 2.33
C PRO A 243 28.12 8.43 2.47
N ALA A 244 27.13 9.20 1.97
CA ALA A 244 27.11 10.65 2.13
C ALA A 244 27.03 11.06 3.62
N VAL A 245 26.21 10.38 4.41
CA VAL A 245 26.13 10.60 5.86
C VAL A 245 27.47 10.29 6.54
N LEU A 246 28.10 9.17 6.19
CA LEU A 246 29.41 8.79 6.73
C LEU A 246 30.50 9.82 6.40
N ILE A 247 30.51 10.35 5.18
CA ILE A 247 31.42 11.43 4.78
C ILE A 247 31.22 12.66 5.67
N PHE A 248 29.98 13.16 5.82
CA PHE A 248 29.71 14.33 6.65
C PHE A 248 30.05 14.14 8.13
N PHE A 249 29.96 12.91 8.67
CA PHE A 249 30.42 12.61 10.02
C PHE A 249 31.94 12.51 10.14
N SER A 250 32.65 12.08 9.11
CA SER A 250 34.10 11.81 9.15
C SER A 250 34.94 13.10 9.21
N PHE A 251 34.58 14.13 8.44
CA PHE A 251 35.40 15.34 8.33
C PHE A 251 35.03 16.44 9.34
N ARG A 252 36.03 16.96 10.07
CA ARG A 252 35.84 18.02 11.08
C ARG A 252 35.30 19.32 10.46
N ASN A 253 35.75 19.68 9.26
CA ASN A 253 35.35 20.92 8.58
C ASN A 253 33.83 20.95 8.33
N PHE A 254 33.22 19.83 7.95
CA PHE A 254 31.77 19.75 7.73
C PHE A 254 30.98 19.70 9.04
N ARG A 255 31.56 19.18 10.13
CA ARG A 255 30.91 19.15 11.45
C ARG A 255 30.77 20.53 12.11
N GLN A 256 31.51 21.54 11.66
CA GLN A 256 31.52 22.87 12.27
C GLN A 256 30.66 23.89 11.50
N LYS A 257 30.48 23.69 10.19
CA LYS A 257 29.67 24.58 9.35
C LYS A 257 28.18 24.25 9.49
N VAL A 258 27.36 25.23 9.88
CA VAL A 258 25.91 25.04 10.13
C VAL A 258 25.17 24.48 8.92
N MET A 259 25.41 25.00 7.71
CA MET A 259 24.76 24.52 6.48
C MET A 259 24.94 23.00 6.27
N PHE A 260 26.16 22.50 6.44
CA PHE A 260 26.45 21.07 6.28
C PHE A 260 25.86 20.22 7.41
N ILE A 261 25.77 20.75 8.63
CA ILE A 261 25.07 20.08 9.74
C ILE A 261 23.60 19.87 9.39
N LEU A 262 22.94 20.89 8.84
CA LEU A 262 21.52 20.84 8.48
C LEU A 262 21.26 19.80 7.36
N HIS A 263 22.00 19.86 6.25
CA HIS A 263 21.89 18.88 5.17
C HIS A 263 22.20 17.44 5.63
N ARG A 264 23.21 17.26 6.49
CA ARG A 264 23.52 15.95 7.08
C ARG A 264 22.32 15.42 7.88
N ASN A 265 21.69 16.26 8.69
CA ASN A 265 20.54 15.86 9.50
C ASN A 265 19.34 15.49 8.62
N LEU A 266 19.09 16.23 7.53
CA LEU A 266 18.06 15.89 6.55
C LEU A 266 18.32 14.51 5.92
N ILE A 267 19.53 14.25 5.42
CA ILE A 267 19.88 12.95 4.82
C ILE A 267 19.79 11.82 5.86
N LEU A 268 20.23 12.06 7.10
CA LEU A 268 20.14 11.09 8.19
C LEU A 268 18.69 10.71 8.49
N VAL A 269 17.79 11.69 8.61
CA VAL A 269 16.36 11.42 8.87
C VAL A 269 15.72 10.70 7.68
N ILE A 270 16.11 11.01 6.44
CA ILE A 270 15.67 10.26 5.25
C ILE A 270 16.09 8.79 5.36
N VAL A 271 17.35 8.50 5.71
CA VAL A 271 17.82 7.11 5.90
C VAL A 271 17.01 6.41 6.99
N VAL A 272 16.82 7.04 8.15
CA VAL A 272 16.03 6.47 9.26
C VAL A 272 14.59 6.18 8.81
N ARG A 273 13.94 7.13 8.11
CA ARG A 273 12.59 6.95 7.58
C ARG A 273 12.52 5.83 6.56
N ASN A 274 13.50 5.71 5.65
CA ASN A 274 13.54 4.61 4.67
C ASN A 274 13.60 3.26 5.40
N LEU A 275 14.50 3.11 6.38
CA LEU A 275 14.67 1.87 7.13
C LEU A 275 13.41 1.49 7.93
N LEU A 276 12.80 2.46 8.62
CA LEU A 276 11.56 2.21 9.37
C LEU A 276 10.41 1.81 8.45
N THR A 277 10.21 2.50 7.33
CA THR A 277 9.17 2.13 6.36
C THR A 277 9.41 0.78 5.72
N ILE A 278 10.67 0.40 5.43
CA ILE A 278 11.00 -0.94 4.93
C ILE A 278 10.64 -1.99 5.98
N MET A 279 11.03 -1.79 7.25
CA MET A 279 10.67 -2.72 8.33
C MET A 279 9.16 -2.87 8.47
N SER A 280 8.41 -1.75 8.51
CA SER A 280 6.95 -1.81 8.60
C SER A 280 6.32 -2.54 7.42
N LYS A 281 6.84 -2.34 6.20
CA LYS A 281 6.31 -2.96 4.99
C LYS A 281 6.60 -4.46 4.92
N GLU A 282 7.81 -4.89 5.23
CA GLU A 282 8.20 -6.31 5.18
C GLU A 282 7.60 -7.11 6.35
N ILE A 283 7.57 -6.53 7.56
CA ILE A 283 7.13 -7.25 8.76
C ILE A 283 5.60 -7.28 8.86
N ILE A 284 4.92 -6.17 8.51
CA ILE A 284 3.48 -6.02 8.80
C ILE A 284 2.65 -6.16 7.52
N LEU A 285 2.97 -5.37 6.48
CA LEU A 285 2.11 -5.29 5.29
C LEU A 285 2.21 -6.53 4.40
N LYS A 286 3.42 -7.09 4.26
CA LYS A 286 3.64 -8.30 3.47
C LYS A 286 3.02 -9.53 4.14
N ASP A 287 3.09 -9.60 5.47
CA ASP A 287 2.41 -10.63 6.26
C ASP A 287 0.90 -10.58 6.00
N GLU A 288 0.25 -9.42 6.09
CA GLU A 288 -1.19 -9.28 5.80
C GLU A 288 -1.58 -9.70 4.36
N LEU A 289 -0.72 -9.40 3.39
CA LEU A 289 -0.98 -9.68 1.98
C LEU A 289 -0.83 -11.17 1.63
N ILE A 290 0.20 -11.83 2.18
CA ILE A 290 0.57 -13.21 1.85
C ILE A 290 -0.06 -14.22 2.81
N SER A 291 -0.14 -13.88 4.11
CA SER A 291 -0.67 -14.78 5.11
C SER A 291 -2.15 -15.07 4.86
N ALA A 292 -2.49 -16.31 5.18
CA ALA A 292 -3.79 -16.90 4.97
C ALA A 292 -4.57 -17.05 6.28
N ASP A 293 -3.94 -16.65 7.40
CA ASP A 293 -4.44 -16.79 8.75
C ASP A 293 -5.16 -15.51 9.18
N LEU A 294 -6.16 -15.62 10.07
CA LEU A 294 -6.84 -14.45 10.65
C LEU A 294 -5.98 -13.75 11.72
N ASP A 295 -4.95 -14.44 12.23
CA ASP A 295 -4.00 -13.98 13.24
C ASP A 295 -2.72 -13.37 12.62
N THR A 296 -2.89 -12.35 11.79
CA THR A 296 -1.76 -11.59 11.22
C THR A 296 -1.12 -10.67 12.25
N VAL A 297 0.13 -10.24 12.01
CA VAL A 297 0.81 -9.26 12.87
C VAL A 297 0.00 -7.94 12.99
N MET A 298 -0.73 -7.59 11.92
CA MET A 298 -1.63 -6.43 11.88
C MET A 298 -2.86 -6.61 12.79
N SER A 299 -3.46 -7.80 12.78
CA SER A 299 -4.63 -8.19 13.57
C SER A 299 -4.30 -8.34 15.06
N ARG A 300 -3.11 -8.86 15.38
CA ARG A 300 -2.64 -9.05 16.76
C ARG A 300 -2.37 -7.73 17.50
N ASN A 301 -2.26 -6.61 16.78
CA ASN A 301 -2.10 -5.25 17.32
C ASN A 301 -1.10 -5.14 18.48
N SER A 302 0.07 -5.76 18.31
CA SER A 302 1.11 -5.80 19.34
C SER A 302 1.63 -4.40 19.68
N VAL A 303 2.09 -4.22 20.93
CA VAL A 303 2.72 -2.96 21.38
C VAL A 303 3.89 -2.58 20.46
N SER A 304 4.67 -3.56 20.01
CA SER A 304 5.78 -3.35 19.07
C SER A 304 5.33 -2.74 17.74
N CYS A 305 4.17 -3.15 17.22
CA CYS A 305 3.63 -2.58 15.98
C CYS A 305 3.23 -1.10 16.15
N ARG A 306 2.62 -0.76 17.29
CA ARG A 306 2.24 0.62 17.63
C ARG A 306 3.47 1.53 17.77
N ILE A 307 4.50 1.03 18.46
CA ILE A 307 5.78 1.73 18.63
C ILE A 307 6.44 1.98 17.27
N LEU A 308 6.51 0.95 16.41
CA LEU A 308 7.09 1.07 15.08
C LEU A 308 6.34 2.11 14.22
N ALA A 309 5.01 2.05 14.20
CA ALA A 309 4.18 3.01 13.48
C ALA A 309 4.38 4.46 14.00
N PHE A 310 4.50 4.63 15.32
CA PHE A 310 4.80 5.93 15.92
C PHE A 310 6.16 6.48 15.47
N PHE A 311 7.23 5.69 15.57
CA PHE A 311 8.56 6.13 15.15
C PHE A 311 8.64 6.38 13.65
N GLU A 312 7.94 5.59 12.83
CA GLU A 312 7.84 5.86 11.39
C GLU A 312 7.16 7.21 11.11
N ASN A 313 6.06 7.53 11.81
CA ASN A 313 5.38 8.81 11.67
C ASN A 313 6.26 9.98 12.13
N VAL A 314 6.98 9.82 13.25
CA VAL A 314 7.98 10.80 13.72
C VAL A 314 9.08 11.01 12.69
N ALA A 315 9.62 9.95 12.09
CA ALA A 315 10.65 10.06 11.06
C ALA A 315 10.12 10.76 9.80
N LYS A 316 8.88 10.48 9.38
CA LYS A 316 8.21 11.21 8.28
C LYS A 316 8.10 12.69 8.60
N ASN A 317 7.54 13.06 9.77
CA ASN A 317 7.44 14.46 10.21
C ASN A 317 8.81 15.13 10.38
N GLY A 318 9.84 14.36 10.74
CA GLY A 318 11.22 14.79 10.83
C GLY A 318 11.81 15.25 9.50
N ILE A 319 11.47 14.58 8.38
CA ILE A 319 11.92 15.02 7.05
C ILE A 319 11.41 16.43 6.76
N PHE A 320 10.12 16.67 6.94
CA PHE A 320 9.52 17.99 6.70
C PHE A 320 10.08 19.05 7.66
N SER A 321 10.30 18.69 8.92
CA SER A 321 10.88 19.60 9.91
C SER A 321 12.34 19.97 9.57
N CYS A 322 13.14 19.01 9.10
CA CYS A 322 14.49 19.26 8.61
C CYS A 322 14.48 20.10 7.33
N MET A 323 13.58 19.81 6.37
CA MET A 323 13.41 20.63 5.16
C MET A 323 13.08 22.09 5.49
N LEU A 324 12.20 22.32 6.48
CA LEU A 324 11.86 23.66 6.94
C LEU A 324 13.06 24.37 7.54
N ALA A 325 13.86 23.66 8.35
CA ALA A 325 15.07 24.20 8.94
C ALA A 325 16.12 24.56 7.87
N ASP A 326 16.34 23.68 6.89
CA ASP A 326 17.20 23.92 5.73
C ASP A 326 16.71 25.13 4.91
N GLY A 327 15.41 25.18 4.59
CA GLY A 327 14.79 26.25 3.81
C GLY A 327 14.84 27.59 4.52
N PHE A 328 14.56 27.63 5.82
CA PHE A 328 14.66 28.84 6.64
C PHE A 328 16.10 29.35 6.74
N TYR A 329 17.07 28.46 6.96
CA TYR A 329 18.47 28.84 7.02
C TYR A 329 18.97 29.39 5.68
N LEU A 330 18.60 28.75 4.57
CA LEU A 330 18.95 29.22 3.23
C LEU A 330 18.32 30.57 2.92
N HIS A 331 17.03 30.76 3.24
CA HIS A 331 16.32 32.03 3.09
C HIS A 331 17.04 33.15 3.84
N LYS A 332 17.33 32.93 5.13
CA LYS A 332 18.07 33.87 5.97
C LYS A 332 19.43 34.22 5.35
N SER A 333 20.22 33.22 4.94
CA SER A 333 21.57 33.44 4.39
C SER A 333 21.57 34.26 3.10
N ILE A 334 20.55 34.12 2.25
CA ILE A 334 20.49 34.80 0.94
C ILE A 334 19.81 36.16 1.03
N VAL A 335 18.69 36.24 1.76
CA VAL A 335 17.80 37.40 1.80
C VAL A 335 18.15 38.35 2.95
N ARG A 336 18.58 37.82 4.10
CA ARG A 336 18.85 38.60 5.32
C ARG A 336 20.26 38.33 5.90
N PRO A 337 21.34 38.50 5.13
CA PRO A 337 22.69 38.09 5.51
C PRO A 337 23.26 38.82 6.73
N PHE A 338 22.77 40.04 7.04
CA PHE A 338 23.25 40.83 8.18
C PHE A 338 22.57 40.48 9.52
N THR A 339 21.60 39.57 9.52
CA THR A 339 20.94 39.14 10.76
C THR A 339 21.81 38.12 11.50
N ALA A 340 21.88 38.22 12.84
CA ALA A 340 22.68 37.30 13.66
C ALA A 340 22.23 35.84 13.48
N ASP A 341 23.17 34.91 13.39
CA ASP A 341 22.87 33.50 13.18
C ASP A 341 22.08 32.88 14.34
N PRO A 342 21.02 32.11 14.04
CA PRO A 342 20.29 31.41 15.08
C PRO A 342 21.22 30.41 15.78
N LYS A 343 21.14 30.37 17.11
CA LYS A 343 21.88 29.37 17.90
C LYS A 343 21.45 27.97 17.48
N LEU A 344 22.41 27.06 17.32
CA LEU A 344 22.14 25.67 16.89
C LEU A 344 21.14 24.95 17.80
N VAL A 345 21.17 25.25 19.11
CA VAL A 345 20.21 24.71 20.10
C VAL A 345 18.77 25.06 19.73
N PHE A 346 18.51 26.27 19.25
CA PHE A 346 17.17 26.70 18.84
C PHE A 346 16.68 25.91 17.62
N ILE A 347 17.54 25.74 16.62
CA ILE A 347 17.20 24.96 15.42
C ILE A 347 16.88 23.51 15.79
N TYR A 348 17.73 22.86 16.60
CA TYR A 348 17.49 21.49 17.03
C TYR A 348 16.21 21.35 17.86
N SER A 349 15.94 22.30 18.77
CA SER A 349 14.70 22.30 19.53
C SER A 349 13.47 22.44 18.64
N ALA A 350 13.52 23.29 17.62
CA ALA A 350 12.43 23.48 16.66
C ALA A 350 12.18 22.21 15.84
N VAL A 351 13.25 21.59 15.30
CA VAL A 351 13.14 20.33 14.56
C VAL A 351 12.52 19.23 15.43
N LEU A 352 12.97 19.09 16.68
CA LEU A 352 12.45 18.08 17.59
C LEU A 352 10.96 18.31 17.90
N ILE A 353 10.58 19.54 18.27
CA ILE A 353 9.19 19.89 18.59
C ILE A 353 8.28 19.65 17.38
N PHE A 354 8.68 20.12 16.20
CA PHE A 354 7.89 19.94 14.97
C PHE A 354 7.82 18.47 14.50
N SER A 355 8.78 17.63 14.85
CA SER A 355 8.75 16.19 14.51
C SER A 355 7.87 15.38 15.46
N PHE A 356 7.94 15.68 16.77
CA PHE A 356 7.27 14.88 17.81
C PHE A 356 5.86 15.35 18.15
N SER A 357 5.61 16.67 18.18
CA SER A 357 4.30 17.24 18.53
C SER A 357 3.13 16.67 17.70
N PRO A 358 3.15 16.73 16.35
CA PRO A 358 2.05 16.19 15.53
C PRO A 358 1.91 14.67 15.69
N SER A 359 3.03 13.96 15.83
CA SER A 359 3.05 12.51 16.03
C SER A 359 2.44 12.12 17.38
N LEU A 360 2.67 12.89 18.43
CA LEU A 360 2.12 12.66 19.76
C LEU A 360 0.62 12.92 19.78
N VAL A 361 0.16 14.03 19.19
CA VAL A 361 -1.28 14.32 19.06
C VAL A 361 -1.98 13.21 18.28
N TRP A 362 -1.42 12.79 17.15
CA TRP A 362 -1.95 11.66 16.37
C TRP A 362 -1.98 10.36 17.17
N ALA A 363 -0.90 10.02 17.89
CA ALA A 363 -0.82 8.81 18.70
C ALA A 363 -1.82 8.82 19.87
N LEU A 364 -2.06 9.98 20.49
CA LEU A 364 -3.09 10.14 21.52
C LEU A 364 -4.48 9.88 20.96
N LEU A 365 -4.84 10.49 19.82
CA LEU A 365 -6.12 10.25 19.17
C LEU A 365 -6.31 8.77 18.81
N ARG A 366 -5.27 8.13 18.25
CA ARG A 366 -5.27 6.70 17.91
C ARG A 366 -5.24 5.77 19.12
N GLY A 367 -4.77 6.23 20.26
CA GLY A 367 -4.77 5.48 21.52
C GLY A 367 -6.12 5.52 22.23
N LEU A 368 -6.86 6.63 22.08
CA LEU A 368 -8.21 6.79 22.60
C LEU A 368 -9.26 6.04 21.75
N ASP A 369 -9.03 5.96 20.44
CA ASP A 369 -9.82 5.12 19.54
C ASP A 369 -9.48 3.65 19.84
N HIS A 370 -10.43 2.86 20.38
CA HIS A 370 -10.25 1.44 20.76
C HIS A 370 -10.08 0.52 19.54
N GLY A 371 -9.18 0.87 18.61
CA GLY A 371 -8.96 0.21 17.34
C GLY A 371 -8.38 -1.20 17.51
N THR A 372 -8.99 -2.16 16.80
CA THR A 372 -8.58 -3.57 16.78
C THR A 372 -7.35 -3.86 15.93
N HIS A 373 -6.84 -2.88 15.17
CA HIS A 373 -5.71 -3.05 14.25
C HIS A 373 -4.51 -2.18 14.66
N CYS A 374 -3.33 -2.55 14.19
CA CYS A 374 -2.14 -1.73 14.38
C CYS A 374 -2.30 -0.31 13.80
N TRP A 375 -1.62 0.67 14.39
CA TRP A 375 -1.68 2.09 14.04
C TRP A 375 -1.21 2.43 12.62
N MET A 376 -0.71 1.45 11.86
CA MET A 376 -0.29 1.58 10.47
C MET A 376 -1.47 1.78 9.49
N VAL A 377 -2.69 1.36 9.84
CA VAL A 377 -3.88 1.46 8.99
C VAL A 377 -4.79 2.58 9.47
N ASP A 378 -5.12 3.54 8.60
CA ASP A 378 -6.07 4.59 8.95
C ASP A 378 -7.53 4.19 8.65
N ASN A 379 -8.32 3.99 9.70
CA ASN A 379 -9.73 3.61 9.60
C ASN A 379 -10.67 4.78 9.94
N SER A 380 -10.18 5.79 10.65
CA SER A 380 -10.99 6.84 11.28
C SER A 380 -10.53 8.25 10.87
N ASN A 381 -9.77 8.34 9.76
CA ASN A 381 -9.23 9.56 9.17
C ASN A 381 -8.36 10.41 10.13
N HIS A 382 -7.90 9.83 11.23
CA HIS A 382 -7.09 10.53 12.23
C HIS A 382 -5.69 10.87 11.68
N GLN A 383 -5.23 10.17 10.63
CA GLN A 383 -3.95 10.43 10.00
C GLN A 383 -3.87 11.84 9.38
N TRP A 384 -5.03 12.43 9.06
CA TRP A 384 -5.15 13.81 8.58
C TRP A 384 -4.47 14.85 9.47
N VAL A 385 -4.40 14.63 10.79
CA VAL A 385 -3.70 15.57 11.70
C VAL A 385 -2.20 15.66 11.35
N SER A 386 -1.56 14.52 11.11
CA SER A 386 -0.15 14.48 10.70
C SER A 386 0.03 14.87 9.24
N ASP A 387 -0.88 14.48 8.33
CA ASP A 387 -0.80 14.88 6.90
C ASP A 387 -1.00 16.39 6.73
N GLY A 388 -2.00 16.99 7.38
CA GLY A 388 -2.29 18.41 7.36
C GLY A 388 -1.15 19.26 7.91
N PHE A 389 -0.49 18.81 8.99
CA PHE A 389 0.72 19.44 9.49
C PHE A 389 1.84 19.47 8.45
N ARG A 390 2.09 18.34 7.77
CA ARG A 390 3.09 18.24 6.71
C ARG A 390 2.77 19.16 5.53
N LEU A 391 1.50 19.22 5.11
CA LEU A 391 1.03 20.15 4.08
C LEU A 391 1.26 21.61 4.49
N GLY A 392 1.01 21.96 5.76
CA GLY A 392 1.28 23.29 6.31
C GLY A 392 2.76 23.68 6.24
N ILE A 393 3.67 22.80 6.69
CA ILE A 393 5.12 23.03 6.56
C ILE A 393 5.51 23.22 5.10
N LEU A 394 5.00 22.37 4.22
CA LEU A 394 5.31 22.40 2.81
C LEU A 394 4.83 23.69 2.13
N GLY A 395 3.67 24.22 2.55
CA GLY A 395 3.20 25.54 2.15
C GLY A 395 4.16 26.67 2.57
N ILE A 396 4.64 26.65 3.82
CA ILE A 396 5.63 27.63 4.32
C ILE A 396 6.93 27.53 3.51
N ASN A 397 7.42 26.31 3.29
CA ASN A 397 8.66 26.09 2.56
C ASN A 397 8.57 26.56 1.09
N THR A 398 7.40 26.38 0.47
CA THR A 398 7.11 26.88 -0.88
C THR A 398 7.15 28.41 -0.91
N PHE A 399 6.55 29.07 0.09
CA PHE A 399 6.62 30.53 0.20
C PHE A 399 8.06 31.02 0.35
N LEU A 400 8.87 30.38 1.20
CA LEU A 400 10.29 30.71 1.35
C LEU A 400 11.05 30.55 0.04
N LEU A 401 10.79 29.47 -0.72
CA LEU A 401 11.41 29.26 -2.02
C LEU A 401 11.06 30.38 -3.00
N LEU A 402 9.79 30.76 -3.12
CA LEU A 402 9.36 31.82 -4.03
C LEU A 402 10.05 33.15 -3.72
N ASP A 403 10.22 33.49 -2.43
CA ASP A 403 10.93 34.70 -2.03
C ASP A 403 12.44 34.63 -2.33
N ILE A 404 13.08 33.47 -2.09
CA ILE A 404 14.48 33.24 -2.49
C ILE A 404 14.63 33.44 -4.00
N ILE A 405 13.75 32.83 -4.81
CA ILE A 405 13.76 32.95 -6.26
C ILE A 405 13.62 34.41 -6.68
N ARG A 406 12.66 35.14 -6.10
CA ARG A 406 12.47 36.58 -6.36
C ARG A 406 13.76 37.36 -6.12
N VAL A 407 14.41 37.16 -4.97
CA VAL A 407 15.64 37.88 -4.61
C VAL A 407 16.80 37.51 -5.52
N ILE A 408 16.97 36.24 -5.86
CA ILE A 408 18.01 35.78 -6.79
C ILE A 408 17.81 36.41 -8.17
N VAL A 409 16.58 36.37 -8.70
CA VAL A 409 16.25 36.95 -10.01
C VAL A 409 16.48 38.46 -10.02
N MET A 410 16.08 39.17 -8.95
CA MET A 410 16.33 40.60 -8.82
C MET A 410 17.83 40.92 -8.84
N LYS A 411 18.66 40.19 -8.07
CA LYS A 411 20.12 40.36 -8.05
C LYS A 411 20.80 40.04 -9.38
N LEU A 412 20.30 39.05 -10.12
CA LEU A 412 20.84 38.68 -11.44
C LEU A 412 20.47 39.70 -12.52
N ARG A 413 19.23 40.23 -12.47
CA ARG A 413 18.79 41.29 -13.39
C ARG A 413 19.62 42.55 -13.22
N ASP A 414 19.91 42.93 -11.97
CA ASP A 414 20.72 44.10 -11.64
C ASP A 414 22.16 44.00 -12.17
N ARG A 415 22.69 42.78 -12.30
CA ARG A 415 24.01 42.52 -12.91
C ARG A 415 24.00 42.45 -14.44
N GLY A 416 22.84 42.55 -15.09
CA GLY A 416 22.72 42.65 -16.56
C GLY A 416 22.95 41.34 -17.35
N ILE A 417 22.94 40.17 -16.72
CA ILE A 417 23.34 38.91 -17.38
C ILE A 417 22.12 38.00 -17.68
N SER A 418 21.44 38.30 -18.78
CA SER A 418 20.24 37.58 -19.26
C SER A 418 20.45 36.05 -19.43
N GLU A 419 21.60 35.63 -19.99
CA GLU A 419 21.91 34.20 -20.19
C GLU A 419 22.21 33.44 -18.88
N GLN A 420 22.72 34.15 -17.86
CA GLN A 420 22.89 33.57 -16.52
C GLN A 420 21.56 33.45 -15.77
N ALA A 421 20.55 34.27 -16.08
CA ALA A 421 19.21 34.13 -15.52
C ALA A 421 18.54 32.83 -15.97
N LYS A 422 18.66 32.45 -17.26
CA LYS A 422 18.18 31.15 -17.78
C LYS A 422 18.93 29.97 -17.15
N THR A 423 20.25 30.09 -17.03
CA THR A 423 21.09 29.08 -16.38
C THR A 423 20.74 28.93 -14.90
N THR A 424 20.46 30.03 -14.20
CA THR A 424 20.06 30.01 -12.80
C THR A 424 18.67 29.41 -12.62
N PHE A 425 17.70 29.72 -13.49
CA PHE A 425 16.39 29.07 -13.47
C PHE A 425 16.49 27.54 -13.60
N ARG A 426 17.40 27.04 -14.43
CA ARG A 426 17.69 25.61 -14.56
C ARG A 426 18.29 25.01 -13.28
N VAL A 427 19.14 25.75 -12.55
CA VAL A 427 19.67 25.33 -11.25
C VAL A 427 18.58 25.36 -10.17
N THR A 428 17.70 26.37 -10.20
CA THR A 428 16.53 26.50 -9.31
C THR A 428 15.52 25.37 -9.50
N LEU A 429 15.39 24.81 -10.70
CA LEU A 429 14.58 23.62 -10.96
C LEU A 429 15.03 22.41 -10.10
N PHE A 430 16.33 22.30 -9.82
CA PHE A 430 16.87 21.28 -8.92
C PHE A 430 16.65 21.58 -7.43
N LEU A 431 16.26 22.81 -7.06
CA LEU A 431 15.80 23.13 -5.70
C LEU A 431 14.36 22.65 -5.48
N ILE A 432 13.54 22.44 -6.52
CA ILE A 432 12.14 22.02 -6.36
C ILE A 432 12.00 20.67 -5.61
N PRO A 433 12.79 19.62 -5.91
CA PRO A 433 12.80 18.38 -5.12
C PRO A 433 13.24 18.59 -3.66
N LEU A 434 14.18 19.52 -3.42
CA LEU A 434 14.73 19.82 -2.10
C LEU A 434 13.68 20.44 -1.17
N PHE A 435 12.83 21.30 -1.73
CA PHE A 435 11.77 21.98 -0.98
C PHE A 435 10.49 21.13 -0.85
N GLY A 436 10.47 19.92 -1.41
CA GLY A 436 9.35 18.98 -1.29
C GLY A 436 8.13 19.32 -2.14
N ILE A 437 8.22 20.28 -3.08
CA ILE A 437 7.05 20.79 -3.82
C ILE A 437 6.38 19.69 -4.66
N HIS A 438 7.17 18.76 -5.17
CA HIS A 438 6.65 17.59 -5.89
C HIS A 438 5.63 16.79 -5.05
N ILE A 439 5.75 16.81 -3.71
CA ILE A 439 4.85 16.12 -2.79
C ILE A 439 3.46 16.79 -2.78
N ILE A 440 3.34 18.13 -2.95
CA ILE A 440 2.03 18.80 -3.05
C ILE A 440 1.27 18.29 -4.28
N VAL A 441 1.96 18.22 -5.42
CA VAL A 441 1.38 17.82 -6.71
C VAL A 441 0.89 16.38 -6.64
N ILE A 442 1.64 15.52 -5.97
CA ILE A 442 1.30 14.10 -5.82
C ILE A 442 0.23 13.90 -4.75
N SER A 443 0.22 14.65 -3.65
CA SER A 443 -0.69 14.40 -2.52
C SER A 443 -2.18 14.55 -2.85
N ASN A 444 -2.53 15.22 -3.95
CA ASN A 444 -3.90 15.35 -4.42
C ASN A 444 -4.34 14.07 -5.16
N ARG A 445 -4.76 13.07 -4.38
CA ARG A 445 -5.27 11.77 -4.87
C ARG A 445 -6.44 11.92 -5.85
N ASP A 446 -7.23 12.99 -5.74
CA ASP A 446 -8.42 13.25 -6.56
C ASP A 446 -8.11 13.73 -7.99
N ILE A 447 -6.83 13.96 -8.34
CA ILE A 447 -6.44 14.38 -9.70
C ILE A 447 -6.56 13.22 -10.71
N VAL A 448 -6.55 11.97 -10.25
CA VAL A 448 -6.61 10.79 -11.13
C VAL A 448 -8.02 10.17 -11.06
N PRO A 449 -8.79 10.16 -12.17
CA PRO A 449 -10.09 9.50 -12.22
C PRO A 449 -9.95 8.02 -11.79
N SER A 450 -10.64 7.68 -10.71
CA SER A 450 -10.33 6.56 -9.82
C SER A 450 -10.86 5.19 -10.24
N ASN A 451 -11.31 5.02 -11.48
CA ASN A 451 -11.99 3.80 -11.90
C ASN A 451 -11.03 2.75 -12.49
N THR A 452 -9.98 3.16 -13.21
CA THR A 452 -9.06 2.20 -13.86
C THR A 452 -7.86 1.84 -12.97
N CYS A 453 -7.58 0.54 -12.81
CA CYS A 453 -6.43 0.06 -12.02
C CYS A 453 -5.09 0.60 -12.55
N SER A 454 -4.95 0.77 -13.87
CA SER A 454 -3.73 1.23 -14.53
C SER A 454 -3.39 2.70 -14.23
N ALA A 455 -4.37 3.59 -14.21
CA ALA A 455 -4.13 5.00 -13.86
C ALA A 455 -3.68 5.12 -12.40
N GLN A 456 -4.30 4.34 -11.52
CA GLN A 456 -3.92 4.27 -10.11
C GLN A 456 -2.51 3.65 -9.92
N ASP A 457 -2.16 2.61 -10.69
CA ASP A 457 -0.81 2.04 -10.72
C ASP A 457 0.23 3.09 -11.06
N ILE A 458 0.06 3.80 -12.19
CA ILE A 458 0.98 4.82 -12.67
C ILE A 458 1.19 5.90 -11.61
N TYR A 459 0.10 6.36 -11.00
CA TYR A 459 0.16 7.34 -9.92
C TYR A 459 1.03 6.85 -8.74
N TYR A 460 0.80 5.63 -8.25
CA TYR A 460 1.58 5.08 -7.13
C TYR A 460 3.05 4.86 -7.50
N TYR A 461 3.35 4.33 -8.69
CA TYR A 461 4.73 4.14 -9.15
C TYR A 461 5.49 5.47 -9.24
N ILE A 462 4.88 6.50 -9.83
CA ILE A 462 5.48 7.84 -9.91
C ILE A 462 5.68 8.43 -8.50
N SER A 463 4.69 8.28 -7.62
CA SER A 463 4.76 8.76 -6.24
C SER A 463 5.95 8.13 -5.50
N TYR A 464 6.10 6.80 -5.59
CA TYR A 464 7.18 6.07 -4.94
C TYR A 464 8.55 6.39 -5.54
N MET A 465 8.64 6.60 -6.86
CA MET A 465 9.87 7.05 -7.50
C MET A 465 10.31 8.42 -6.97
N LEU A 466 9.39 9.39 -6.91
CA LEU A 466 9.69 10.73 -6.47
C LEU A 466 10.09 10.76 -4.98
N GLU A 467 9.39 9.99 -4.13
CA GLU A 467 9.76 9.81 -2.73
C GLU A 467 11.17 9.22 -2.56
N GLY A 468 11.51 8.19 -3.34
CA GLY A 468 12.83 7.57 -3.30
C GLY A 468 13.95 8.46 -3.83
N PHE A 469 13.69 9.20 -4.92
CA PHE A 469 14.66 10.10 -5.54
C PHE A 469 14.98 11.32 -4.72
N GLN A 470 14.09 11.77 -3.84
CA GLN A 470 14.35 12.94 -3.00
C GLN A 470 15.67 12.81 -2.21
N GLY A 471 15.87 11.69 -1.50
CA GLY A 471 17.12 11.44 -0.78
C GLY A 471 18.35 11.36 -1.68
N ILE A 472 18.20 10.71 -2.83
CA ILE A 472 19.29 10.51 -3.81
C ILE A 472 19.73 11.87 -4.38
N ILE A 473 18.78 12.72 -4.77
CA ILE A 473 19.06 14.06 -5.32
C ILE A 473 19.77 14.91 -4.27
N VAL A 474 19.29 14.90 -3.02
CA VAL A 474 19.91 15.65 -1.91
C VAL A 474 21.36 15.18 -1.69
N ALA A 475 21.59 13.87 -1.60
CA ALA A 475 22.94 13.31 -1.43
C ALA A 475 23.86 13.67 -2.61
N PHE A 476 23.36 13.59 -3.84
CA PHE A 476 24.12 13.92 -5.03
C PHE A 476 24.52 15.39 -5.05
N LEU A 477 23.57 16.31 -4.88
CA LEU A 477 23.80 17.75 -4.94
C LEU A 477 24.72 18.26 -3.82
N PHE A 478 24.46 17.86 -2.57
CA PHE A 478 25.17 18.44 -1.42
C PHE A 478 26.44 17.69 -1.03
N CYS A 479 26.56 16.40 -1.38
CA CYS A 479 27.73 15.60 -1.05
C CYS A 479 28.56 15.24 -2.29
N TYR A 480 28.00 14.51 -3.25
CA TYR A 480 28.80 13.88 -4.32
C TYR A 480 29.29 14.86 -5.39
N THR A 481 28.49 15.86 -5.76
CA THR A 481 28.90 16.90 -6.72
C THR A 481 29.48 18.15 -6.07
N ASN A 482 29.52 18.19 -4.74
CA ASN A 482 29.98 19.38 -4.04
C ASN A 482 31.51 19.48 -4.11
N SER A 483 32.00 20.57 -4.71
CA SER A 483 33.44 20.79 -4.89
C SER A 483 34.18 20.90 -3.55
N GLU A 484 33.58 21.46 -2.50
CA GLU A 484 34.19 21.51 -1.17
C GLU A 484 34.42 20.09 -0.62
N VAL A 485 33.44 19.21 -0.80
CA VAL A 485 33.53 17.80 -0.38
C VAL A 485 34.61 17.07 -1.17
N HIS A 486 34.68 17.30 -2.49
CA HIS A 486 35.70 16.71 -3.33
C HIS A 486 37.11 17.15 -2.93
N HIS A 487 37.32 18.44 -2.65
CA HIS A 487 38.61 18.97 -2.20
C HIS A 487 39.05 18.36 -0.86
N GLU A 488 38.15 18.27 0.12
CA GLU A 488 38.48 17.66 1.41
C GLU A 488 38.77 16.16 1.29
N LEU A 489 38.02 15.45 0.46
CA LEU A 489 38.26 14.03 0.19
C LEU A 489 39.64 13.82 -0.46
N MET A 490 39.97 14.62 -1.48
CA MET A 490 41.29 14.57 -2.14
C MET A 490 42.43 14.91 -1.17
N ASN A 491 42.23 15.89 -0.28
CA ASN A 491 43.21 16.23 0.75
C ASN A 491 43.42 15.08 1.75
N ALA A 492 42.36 14.39 2.18
CA ALA A 492 42.49 13.22 3.04
C ALA A 492 43.17 12.05 2.33
N MET A 493 42.81 11.77 1.08
CA MET A 493 43.48 10.74 0.27
C MET A 493 44.97 11.05 0.11
N ARG A 494 45.34 12.32 -0.14
CA ARG A 494 46.74 12.74 -0.22
C ARG A 494 47.48 12.56 1.10
N LYS A 495 46.87 12.88 2.25
CA LYS A 495 47.45 12.64 3.58
C LYS A 495 47.64 11.15 3.86
N ILE A 496 46.66 10.32 3.51
CA ILE A 496 46.74 8.86 3.66
C ILE A 496 47.88 8.32 2.80
N TYR A 497 47.97 8.73 1.53
CA TYR A 497 49.04 8.33 0.62
C TYR A 497 50.43 8.68 1.18
N ILE A 498 50.63 9.91 1.67
CA ILE A 498 51.90 10.32 2.27
C ILE A 498 52.21 9.50 3.53
N SER A 499 51.23 9.27 4.39
CA SER A 499 51.43 8.47 5.61
C SER A 499 51.76 7.01 5.31
N PHE A 500 51.19 6.46 4.24
CA PHE A 500 51.46 5.10 3.77
C PHE A 500 52.88 5.01 3.18
N GLN A 501 53.27 5.99 2.38
CA GLN A 501 54.63 6.09 1.83
C GLN A 501 55.68 6.19 2.95
N GLN A 502 55.46 7.06 3.94
CA GLN A 502 56.36 7.17 5.11
C GLN A 502 56.48 5.87 5.90
N ARG A 503 55.38 5.12 6.06
CA ARG A 503 55.40 3.80 6.74
C ARG A 503 56.17 2.76 5.92
N LEU A 504 56.05 2.78 4.59
CA LEU A 504 56.80 1.92 3.69
C LEU A 504 58.30 2.23 3.74
N ASP A 505 58.66 3.51 3.65
CA ASP A 505 60.06 3.95 3.68
C ASP A 505 60.72 3.64 5.03
N ASN A 506 60.00 3.83 6.15
CA ASN A 506 60.49 3.43 7.48
C ASN A 506 60.69 1.92 7.62
N ASN A 507 59.78 1.10 7.07
CA ASN A 507 59.92 -0.36 7.08
C ASN A 507 61.09 -0.84 6.21
N LEU A 508 61.33 -0.20 5.07
CA LEU A 508 62.49 -0.49 4.21
C LEU A 508 63.80 -0.06 4.88
N ASN A 509 63.86 1.12 5.49
CA ASN A 509 65.03 1.57 6.24
C ASN A 509 65.34 0.67 7.44
N ASN A 510 64.34 0.21 8.19
CA ASN A 510 64.55 -0.75 9.28
C ASN A 510 65.09 -2.10 8.80
N LYS A 511 64.64 -2.60 7.64
CA LYS A 511 65.20 -3.81 7.02
C LYS A 511 66.65 -3.61 6.57
N ASN A 512 66.99 -2.44 6.03
CA ASN A 512 68.35 -2.10 5.61
C ASN A 512 69.29 -1.90 6.81
N LEU A 513 68.83 -1.30 7.91
CA LEU A 513 69.56 -1.19 9.18
C LEU A 513 69.77 -2.55 9.84
N ALA A 514 68.77 -3.44 9.84
CA ALA A 514 68.92 -4.81 10.32
C ALA A 514 69.93 -5.62 9.47
N LYS A 515 70.06 -5.31 8.18
CA LYS A 515 71.05 -5.91 7.27
C LYS A 515 72.45 -5.30 7.44
N ARG A 516 72.55 -4.06 7.91
CA ARG A 516 73.80 -3.38 8.32
C ARG A 516 74.06 -3.56 9.82
N ARG A 517 74.11 -4.80 10.32
CA ARG A 517 74.78 -5.06 11.60
C ARG A 517 76.30 -4.91 11.37
N PRO A 518 77.04 -4.12 12.16
CA PRO A 518 78.49 -4.06 12.05
C PRO A 518 79.07 -5.43 12.42
N THR A 519 79.71 -6.10 11.47
CA THR A 519 80.59 -7.22 11.76
C THR A 519 81.84 -6.67 12.46
N THR A 520 82.01 -7.10 13.72
CA THR A 520 83.28 -7.20 14.44
C THR A 520 83.95 -5.87 14.79
N ALA A 521 83.77 -5.44 16.04
CA ALA A 521 84.69 -4.51 16.69
C ALA A 521 86.06 -5.21 16.82
N THR A 522 87.07 -4.69 16.14
CA THR A 522 88.47 -5.02 16.42
C THR A 522 88.82 -4.42 17.78
N TYR A 523 88.90 -5.29 18.79
CA TYR A 523 89.45 -4.98 20.10
C TYR A 523 90.95 -4.72 19.93
N VAL A 524 91.39 -3.49 20.20
CA VAL A 524 92.82 -3.14 20.29
C VAL A 524 93.16 -3.12 21.78
N GLU A 525 93.98 -4.07 22.18
CA GLU A 525 94.50 -4.20 23.54
C GLU A 525 95.65 -3.20 23.73
N SER A 526 95.52 -2.30 24.70
CA SER A 526 96.57 -1.35 25.07
C SER A 526 97.66 -2.08 25.84
N VAL A 527 98.84 -2.22 25.24
CA VAL A 527 100.07 -2.65 25.93
C VAL A 527 100.69 -1.43 26.59
N SER A 528 100.77 -1.48 27.91
CA SER A 528 101.64 -0.68 28.76
C SER A 528 103.08 -1.17 28.60
N ASP A 529 103.97 -0.30 28.13
CA ASP A 529 105.23 0.12 28.79
C ASP A 529 105.94 1.21 27.97
#